data_AF-A0A095Y1U9-F1
#
_entry.id   AF-A0A095Y1U9-F1
#
_cell.length_a   1.000
_cell.length_b   1.000
_cell.length_c   1.000
_cell.angle_alpha   90.00
_cell.angle_beta   90.00
_cell.angle_gamma   90.00
#
_symmetry.space_group_name_H-M   'P 1'
#
loop_
_entity.id
_entity.type
_entity.pdbx_description
1 polymer ?
#
loop_
_entity_poly.entity_id
_entity_poly.type
_entity_poly.pdbx_seq_one_letter_code
_entity_poly.pdbx_strand_id
1 'polypeptide(L)'
;MGDDDRLMPNTLSYFSEAIDKYPRMEVFHIRTQTIDEKSNVISEQKWAPEIESVYSLMWNIWNGRITYIGDFLFKSDKLRKIGGFYNLPYAWYSDRITPFLCAKQYGIININKIGFQFRVSRNHISAIGVHSDEKLKAWIHVEHWYSDFLRMKPQEVDDIKYWMMLKTYVNEFIWNKKVWIIAEDLFRSPARCTRIG
;
A
#
# COMPACT_ATOMS: atom_id res chain seq x y z
N MET A 1 -8.86 -9.22 2.29
CA MET A 1 -9.96 -8.95 1.33
C MET A 1 -11.14 -8.50 2.14
N GLY A 2 -11.75 -7.37 1.79
CA GLY A 2 -12.97 -6.92 2.46
C GLY A 2 -14.16 -7.77 2.02
N ASP A 3 -15.22 -7.76 2.82
CA ASP A 3 -16.42 -8.58 2.56
C ASP A 3 -17.11 -8.21 1.24
N ASP A 4 -16.96 -6.96 0.79
CA ASP A 4 -17.59 -6.42 -0.41
C ASP A 4 -16.73 -6.50 -1.69
N ASP A 5 -15.47 -6.90 -1.55
CA ASP A 5 -14.50 -7.05 -2.64
C ASP A 5 -14.75 -8.36 -3.40
N ARG A 6 -14.20 -8.47 -4.63
CA ARG A 6 -14.32 -9.70 -5.44
C ARG A 6 -13.00 -10.09 -6.08
N LEU A 7 -12.77 -11.40 -6.17
CA LEU A 7 -11.76 -11.96 -7.07
C LEU A 7 -12.43 -12.30 -8.40
N MET A 8 -11.72 -12.04 -9.50
CA MET A 8 -12.16 -12.48 -10.83
C MET A 8 -12.01 -14.01 -10.93
N PRO A 9 -12.82 -14.70 -11.77
CA PRO A 9 -12.82 -16.17 -11.84
C PRO A 9 -11.45 -16.82 -12.07
N ASN A 10 -10.57 -16.17 -12.85
CA ASN A 10 -9.27 -16.73 -13.24
C ASN A 10 -8.11 -16.29 -12.32
N THR A 11 -8.39 -15.58 -11.24
CA THR A 11 -7.36 -14.94 -10.41
C THR A 11 -6.38 -15.94 -9.81
N LEU A 12 -6.90 -17.06 -9.30
CA LEU A 12 -6.07 -18.11 -8.72
C LEU A 12 -5.20 -18.79 -9.79
N SER A 13 -5.73 -18.99 -10.99
CA SER A 13 -4.96 -19.53 -12.12
C SER A 13 -3.80 -18.61 -12.48
N TYR A 14 -4.03 -17.29 -12.55
CA TYR A 14 -2.97 -16.32 -12.83
C TYR A 14 -1.88 -16.32 -11.74
N PHE A 15 -2.26 -16.43 -10.47
CA PHE A 15 -1.29 -16.58 -9.40
C PHE A 15 -0.52 -17.91 -9.48
N SER A 16 -1.18 -19.02 -9.78
CA SER A 16 -0.54 -20.33 -9.95
C SER A 16 0.51 -20.28 -11.06
N GLU A 17 0.13 -19.76 -12.23
CA GLU A 17 1.04 -19.57 -13.36
C GLU A 17 2.25 -18.70 -12.99
N ALA A 18 2.02 -17.62 -12.24
CA ALA A 18 3.09 -16.73 -11.79
C ALA A 18 4.01 -17.40 -10.75
N ILE A 19 3.48 -18.21 -9.85
CA ILE A 19 4.26 -18.97 -8.85
C ILE A 19 5.15 -20.00 -9.55
N ASP A 20 4.60 -20.73 -10.53
CA ASP A 20 5.34 -21.72 -11.31
C ASP A 20 6.44 -21.07 -12.15
N LYS A 21 6.15 -19.91 -12.75
CA LYS A 21 7.12 -19.13 -13.53
C LYS A 21 8.20 -18.50 -12.66
N TYR A 22 7.87 -18.09 -11.43
CA TYR A 22 8.75 -17.34 -10.53
C TYR A 22 8.86 -17.98 -9.13
N PRO A 23 9.42 -19.19 -9.02
CA PRO A 23 9.40 -19.97 -7.78
C PRO A 23 10.21 -19.35 -6.64
N ARG A 24 11.10 -18.38 -6.91
CA ARG A 24 11.88 -17.66 -5.89
C ARG A 24 11.14 -16.45 -5.30
N MET A 25 10.14 -15.92 -6.00
CA MET A 25 9.44 -14.71 -5.58
C MET A 25 8.56 -14.97 -4.36
N GLU A 26 8.46 -13.98 -3.47
CA GLU A 26 7.77 -14.14 -2.18
C GLU A 26 6.46 -13.34 -2.08
N VAL A 27 6.26 -12.42 -3.02
CA VAL A 27 5.09 -11.57 -3.10
C VAL A 27 4.73 -11.33 -4.57
N PHE A 28 3.44 -11.34 -4.83
CA PHE A 28 2.84 -11.12 -6.15
C PHE A 28 1.77 -10.04 -6.00
N HIS A 29 1.61 -9.22 -7.02
CA HIS A 29 0.58 -8.20 -7.13
C HIS A 29 -0.24 -8.46 -8.38
N ILE A 30 -1.56 -8.33 -8.29
CA ILE A 30 -2.45 -8.42 -9.45
C ILE A 30 -3.21 -7.12 -9.65
N ARG A 31 -3.52 -6.79 -10.90
CA ARG A 31 -4.24 -5.54 -11.18
C ARG A 31 -5.67 -5.57 -10.62
N THR A 32 -6.05 -4.41 -10.10
CA THR A 32 -7.34 -4.12 -9.51
C THR A 32 -8.21 -3.26 -10.42
N GLN A 33 -9.48 -3.61 -10.52
CA GLN A 33 -10.57 -2.74 -10.94
C GLN A 33 -11.25 -2.13 -9.71
N THR A 34 -11.60 -0.86 -9.78
CA THR A 34 -12.49 -0.27 -8.78
C THR A 34 -13.92 -0.35 -9.33
N ILE A 35 -14.84 -0.85 -8.51
CA ILE A 35 -16.26 -0.97 -8.86
C ILE A 35 -17.14 -0.14 -7.91
N ASP A 36 -18.25 0.39 -8.42
CA ASP A 36 -19.26 1.06 -7.60
C ASP A 36 -20.18 0.06 -6.84
N GLU A 37 -21.14 0.58 -6.07
CA GLU A 37 -22.13 -0.20 -5.33
C GLU A 37 -22.97 -1.12 -6.24
N LYS A 38 -23.15 -0.75 -7.50
CA LYS A 38 -23.89 -1.53 -8.51
C LYS A 38 -22.97 -2.46 -9.31
N SER A 39 -21.72 -2.59 -8.90
CA SER A 39 -20.69 -3.40 -9.58
C SER A 39 -20.32 -2.92 -11.00
N ASN A 40 -20.56 -1.65 -11.32
CA ASN A 40 -20.02 -1.05 -12.53
C ASN A 40 -18.54 -0.70 -12.31
N VAL A 41 -17.69 -0.98 -13.30
CA VAL A 41 -16.29 -0.59 -13.27
C VAL A 41 -16.19 0.92 -13.45
N ILE A 42 -15.52 1.58 -12.49
CA ILE A 42 -15.30 3.04 -12.52
C ILE A 42 -13.83 3.40 -12.80
N SER A 43 -12.89 2.49 -12.55
CA SER A 43 -11.48 2.68 -12.87
C SER A 43 -10.72 1.36 -12.90
N GLU A 44 -9.56 1.37 -13.55
CA GLU A 44 -8.62 0.25 -13.55
C GLU A 44 -7.21 0.72 -13.19
N GLN A 45 -6.48 -0.09 -12.42
CA GLN A 45 -5.06 0.14 -12.18
C GLN A 45 -4.27 0.07 -13.50
N LYS A 46 -3.27 0.94 -13.66
CA LYS A 46 -2.33 0.91 -14.78
C LYS A 46 -1.45 -0.34 -14.74
N TRP A 47 -0.78 -0.64 -15.86
CA TRP A 47 0.23 -1.68 -15.91
C TRP A 47 1.47 -1.31 -15.10
N ALA A 48 2.18 -2.32 -14.63
CA ALA A 48 3.47 -2.20 -13.96
C ALA A 48 4.49 -3.17 -14.61
N PRO A 49 5.80 -2.93 -14.47
CA PRO A 49 6.82 -3.88 -14.91
C PRO A 49 6.56 -5.26 -14.31
N GLU A 50 6.67 -6.32 -15.12
CA GLU A 50 6.38 -7.69 -14.67
C GLU A 50 7.21 -8.09 -13.44
N ILE A 51 8.48 -7.69 -13.41
CA ILE A 51 9.35 -7.79 -12.24
C ILE A 51 9.68 -6.36 -11.83
N GLU A 52 9.46 -6.04 -10.56
CA GLU A 52 9.71 -4.71 -10.01
C GLU A 52 10.41 -4.81 -8.67
N SER A 53 11.40 -3.96 -8.42
CA SER A 53 12.06 -3.91 -7.13
C SER A 53 11.19 -3.24 -6.07
N VAL A 54 11.51 -3.48 -4.80
CA VAL A 54 10.82 -2.80 -3.68
C VAL A 54 10.92 -1.28 -3.78
N TYR A 55 12.06 -0.74 -4.24
CA TYR A 55 12.27 0.70 -4.35
C TYR A 55 11.42 1.31 -5.48
N SER A 56 11.36 0.64 -6.63
CA SER A 56 10.49 1.06 -7.73
C SER A 56 9.01 1.01 -7.33
N LEU A 57 8.58 -0.08 -6.67
CA LEU A 57 7.22 -0.23 -6.13
C LEU A 57 6.87 0.90 -5.16
N MET A 58 7.74 1.16 -4.17
CA MET A 58 7.57 2.26 -3.21
C MET A 58 7.40 3.61 -3.90
N TRP A 59 8.29 3.91 -4.85
CA TRP A 59 8.25 5.18 -5.58
C TRP A 59 6.95 5.33 -6.36
N ASN A 60 6.51 4.29 -7.06
CA ASN A 60 5.26 4.32 -7.80
C ASN A 60 4.05 4.49 -6.87
N ILE A 61 4.03 3.88 -5.68
CA ILE A 61 2.97 4.08 -4.68
C ILE A 61 2.97 5.52 -4.14
N TRP A 62 4.13 6.13 -3.91
CA TRP A 62 4.22 7.54 -3.50
C TRP A 62 3.68 8.48 -4.57
N ASN A 63 3.83 8.11 -5.86
CA ASN A 63 3.38 8.87 -7.01
C ASN A 63 1.99 8.45 -7.53
N GLY A 64 1.17 7.85 -6.67
CA GLY A 64 -0.25 7.64 -6.96
C GLY A 64 -0.64 6.26 -7.48
N ARG A 65 0.28 5.28 -7.52
CA ARG A 65 -0.13 3.88 -7.69
C ARG A 65 -0.94 3.45 -6.47
N ILE A 66 -2.23 3.24 -6.69
CA ILE A 66 -3.15 2.69 -5.69
C ILE A 66 -2.88 1.19 -5.61
N THR A 67 -2.84 0.65 -4.40
CA THR A 67 -2.74 -0.80 -4.11
C THR A 67 -3.66 -1.10 -2.94
N TYR A 68 -4.14 -2.34 -2.86
CA TYR A 68 -5.04 -2.79 -1.80
C TYR A 68 -4.52 -4.09 -1.24
N ILE A 69 -4.61 -4.35 0.06
CA ILE A 69 -4.02 -5.59 0.58
C ILE A 69 -4.61 -6.88 -0.05
N GLY A 70 -5.85 -6.82 -0.54
CA GLY A 70 -6.50 -7.91 -1.28
C GLY A 70 -5.95 -8.16 -2.68
N ASP A 71 -5.17 -7.24 -3.25
CA ASP A 71 -4.54 -7.37 -4.56
C ASP A 71 -3.12 -7.97 -4.49
N PHE A 72 -2.66 -8.33 -3.29
CA PHE A 72 -1.41 -9.04 -3.06
C PHE A 72 -1.61 -10.51 -2.68
N LEU A 73 -0.68 -11.35 -3.15
CA LEU A 73 -0.50 -12.72 -2.67
C LEU A 73 0.90 -12.85 -2.06
N PHE A 74 0.97 -13.44 -0.87
CA PHE A 74 2.21 -13.63 -0.12
C PHE A 74 2.53 -15.12 0.04
N LYS A 75 3.81 -15.47 -0.04
CA LYS A 75 4.27 -16.75 0.49
C LYS A 75 4.09 -16.78 2.00
N SER A 76 3.35 -17.78 2.48
CA SER A 76 2.99 -17.88 3.89
C SER A 76 4.23 -18.03 4.80
N ASP A 77 5.26 -18.75 4.37
CA ASP A 77 6.53 -18.85 5.10
C ASP A 77 7.25 -17.52 5.23
N LYS A 78 7.26 -16.72 4.16
CA LYS A 78 7.86 -15.37 4.21
C LYS A 78 7.11 -14.49 5.18
N LEU A 79 5.77 -14.47 5.10
CA LEU A 79 4.94 -13.66 5.99
C LEU A 79 5.14 -14.06 7.46
N ARG A 80 5.19 -15.36 7.77
CA ARG A 80 5.52 -15.85 9.12
C ARG A 80 6.93 -15.44 9.57
N LYS A 81 7.92 -15.54 8.69
CA LYS A 81 9.32 -15.19 8.98
C LYS A 81 9.51 -13.71 9.33
N ILE A 82 8.70 -12.81 8.75
CA ILE A 82 8.73 -11.38 9.08
C ILE A 82 7.85 -11.01 10.29
N GLY A 83 7.24 -12.00 10.96
CA GLY A 83 6.39 -11.78 12.13
C GLY A 83 4.92 -11.48 11.79
N GLY A 84 4.48 -11.77 10.57
CA GLY A 84 3.14 -11.45 10.08
C GLY A 84 3.05 -10.06 9.47
N PHE A 85 1.86 -9.47 9.53
CA PHE A 85 1.64 -8.08 9.13
C PHE A 85 2.38 -7.13 10.04
N TYR A 86 2.96 -6.07 9.47
CA TYR A 86 3.77 -5.12 10.23
C TYR A 86 2.96 -4.43 11.31
N ASN A 87 3.34 -4.61 12.58
CA ASN A 87 2.53 -4.13 13.69
C ASN A 87 2.66 -2.60 13.85
N LEU A 88 1.56 -1.89 13.65
CA LEU A 88 1.41 -0.46 13.90
C LEU A 88 0.14 -0.20 14.69
N PRO A 89 0.06 0.89 15.46
CA PRO A 89 -1.19 1.29 16.11
C PRO A 89 -2.35 1.28 15.11
N TYR A 90 -3.45 0.61 15.47
CA TYR A 90 -4.66 0.45 14.63
C TYR A 90 -4.42 -0.24 13.28
N ALA A 91 -3.29 -0.96 13.13
CA ALA A 91 -2.80 -1.49 11.87
C ALA A 91 -2.67 -0.40 10.77
N TRP A 92 -2.62 0.88 11.15
CA TRP A 92 -2.56 1.98 10.21
C TRP A 92 -1.26 1.89 9.40
N TYR A 93 -1.37 1.89 8.07
CA TYR A 93 -0.22 1.77 7.15
C TYR A 93 0.51 0.41 7.18
N SER A 94 0.04 -0.55 7.98
CA SER A 94 0.58 -1.92 8.06
C SER A 94 0.48 -2.65 6.72
N ASP A 95 -0.65 -2.46 6.05
CA ASP A 95 -0.98 -2.96 4.72
C ASP A 95 -0.02 -2.48 3.62
N ARG A 96 0.60 -1.31 3.79
CA ARG A 96 1.61 -0.78 2.87
C ARG A 96 3.01 -1.28 3.18
N ILE A 97 3.38 -1.36 4.46
CA ILE A 97 4.73 -1.78 4.86
C ILE A 97 4.95 -3.28 4.60
N THR A 98 3.92 -4.09 4.83
CA THR A 98 4.05 -5.55 4.73
C THR A 98 4.48 -6.02 3.32
N PRO A 99 3.87 -5.55 2.22
CA PRO A 99 4.37 -5.79 0.87
C PRO A 99 5.83 -5.39 0.66
N PHE A 100 6.27 -4.24 1.20
CA PHE A 100 7.66 -3.81 1.06
C PHE A 100 8.64 -4.76 1.76
N LEU A 101 8.28 -5.25 2.95
CA LEU A 101 9.10 -6.22 3.68
C LEU A 101 9.19 -7.56 2.94
N CYS A 102 8.07 -8.02 2.35
CA CYS A 102 8.05 -9.22 1.52
C CYS A 102 8.84 -9.04 0.21
N ALA A 103 8.77 -7.87 -0.41
CA ALA A 103 9.46 -7.57 -1.68
C ALA A 103 10.96 -7.24 -1.50
N LYS A 104 11.44 -7.03 -0.27
CA LYS A 104 12.78 -6.47 -0.01
C LYS A 104 13.93 -7.25 -0.68
N GLN A 105 13.82 -8.58 -0.74
CA GLN A 105 14.93 -9.43 -1.19
C GLN A 105 14.88 -9.74 -2.69
N TYR A 106 13.70 -10.02 -3.23
CA TYR A 106 13.55 -10.50 -4.61
C TYR A 106 12.70 -9.58 -5.48
N GLY A 107 12.18 -8.49 -4.92
CA GLY A 107 11.18 -7.65 -5.58
C GLY A 107 9.78 -8.26 -5.53
N ILE A 108 8.95 -7.83 -6.46
CA ILE A 108 7.57 -8.25 -6.62
C ILE A 108 7.31 -8.62 -8.08
N ILE A 109 6.42 -9.60 -8.28
CA ILE A 109 5.87 -9.91 -9.60
C ILE A 109 4.53 -9.18 -9.77
N ASN A 110 4.43 -8.34 -10.80
CA ASN A 110 3.17 -7.70 -11.19
C ASN A 110 2.50 -8.49 -12.31
N ILE A 111 1.34 -9.07 -12.00
CA ILE A 111 0.49 -9.77 -12.95
C ILE A 111 -0.40 -8.72 -13.65
N ASN A 112 -0.12 -8.42 -14.92
CA ASN A 112 -0.81 -7.38 -15.68
C ASN A 112 -2.23 -7.78 -16.18
N LYS A 113 -2.85 -8.80 -15.58
CA LYS A 113 -4.26 -9.19 -15.76
C LYS A 113 -5.11 -8.61 -14.63
N ILE A 114 -6.37 -8.29 -14.91
CA ILE A 114 -7.32 -7.90 -13.85
C ILE A 114 -7.71 -9.17 -13.07
N GLY A 115 -7.44 -9.17 -11.77
CA GLY A 115 -7.80 -10.27 -10.87
C GLY A 115 -8.57 -9.83 -9.63
N PHE A 116 -8.47 -8.57 -9.26
CA PHE A 116 -9.13 -8.06 -8.06
C PHE A 116 -10.12 -6.95 -8.42
N GLN A 117 -11.26 -6.92 -7.72
CA GLN A 117 -12.24 -5.85 -7.79
C GLN A 117 -12.44 -5.29 -6.39
N PHE A 118 -12.00 -4.04 -6.20
CA PHE A 118 -12.22 -3.30 -4.97
C PHE A 118 -13.53 -2.52 -5.07
N ARG A 119 -14.43 -2.67 -4.09
CA ARG A 119 -15.69 -1.93 -4.09
C ARG A 119 -15.56 -0.61 -3.37
N VAL A 120 -15.96 0.47 -4.04
CA VAL A 120 -16.23 1.74 -3.39
C VAL A 120 -17.74 1.90 -3.15
N SER A 121 -18.11 2.24 -1.92
CA SER A 121 -19.45 2.65 -1.55
C SER A 121 -19.43 4.15 -1.32
N ARG A 122 -20.54 4.83 -1.60
CA ARG A 122 -20.73 6.26 -1.26
C ARG A 122 -20.58 6.49 0.25
N ASN A 123 -20.79 5.42 1.03
CA ASN A 123 -20.65 5.37 2.47
C ASN A 123 -19.33 4.78 2.97
N HIS A 124 -18.32 4.53 2.12
CA HIS A 124 -16.93 4.22 2.53
C HIS A 124 -16.21 5.46 3.10
N ILE A 125 -16.97 6.23 3.88
CA ILE A 125 -16.60 7.07 5.00
C ILE A 125 -16.35 6.16 6.23
N SER A 126 -15.78 4.95 6.07
CA SER A 126 -15.27 4.22 7.22
C SER A 126 -14.01 4.95 7.70
N ALA A 127 -14.21 5.78 8.74
CA ALA A 127 -13.24 6.53 9.53
C ALA A 127 -12.67 7.84 8.94
N ILE A 128 -13.49 8.67 8.29
CA ILE A 128 -13.16 10.11 8.18
C ILE A 128 -13.18 10.68 9.62
N GLY A 129 -12.05 11.25 10.07
CA GLY A 129 -11.92 12.01 11.33
C GLY A 129 -12.20 11.28 12.65
N VAL A 130 -12.12 9.94 12.70
CA VAL A 130 -12.04 9.19 13.96
C VAL A 130 -10.59 8.74 14.12
N HIS A 131 -9.99 9.02 15.28
CA HIS A 131 -8.60 8.70 15.64
C HIS A 131 -7.49 9.48 14.91
N SER A 132 -7.68 10.77 14.63
CA SER A 132 -6.64 11.63 13.99
C SER A 132 -5.34 11.65 14.80
N ASP A 133 -5.41 11.77 16.12
CA ASP A 133 -4.25 11.72 17.02
C ASP A 133 -3.52 10.37 16.95
N GLU A 134 -4.24 9.26 16.91
CA GLU A 134 -3.64 7.92 16.85
C GLU A 134 -3.07 7.61 15.46
N LYS A 135 -3.69 8.11 14.39
CA LYS A 135 -3.11 8.08 13.05
C LYS A 135 -1.80 8.88 13.01
N LEU A 136 -1.74 10.06 13.63
CA LEU A 136 -0.52 10.85 13.74
C LEU A 136 0.57 10.13 14.55
N LYS A 137 0.20 9.45 15.65
CA LYS A 137 1.12 8.59 16.41
C LYS A 137 1.65 7.43 15.56
N ALA A 138 0.80 6.77 14.78
CA ALA A 138 1.24 5.72 13.85
C ALA A 138 2.26 6.24 12.83
N TRP A 139 2.10 7.48 12.35
CA TRP A 139 3.05 8.10 11.43
C TRP A 139 4.45 8.35 12.02
N ILE A 140 4.58 8.50 13.35
CA ILE A 140 5.90 8.54 14.01
C ILE A 140 6.63 7.20 13.83
N HIS A 141 5.91 6.09 13.97
CA HIS A 141 6.48 4.76 13.75
C HIS A 141 6.77 4.48 12.27
N VAL A 142 5.91 4.94 11.35
CA VAL A 142 6.15 4.85 9.91
C VAL A 142 7.39 5.64 9.49
N GLU A 143 7.59 6.83 10.07
CA GLU A 143 8.78 7.66 9.83
C GLU A 143 10.07 6.96 10.26
N HIS A 144 10.11 6.41 11.47
CA HIS A 144 11.23 5.60 11.92
C HIS A 144 11.48 4.40 11.00
N TRP A 145 10.42 3.71 10.59
CA TRP A 145 10.53 2.57 9.69
C TRP A 145 11.15 2.96 8.34
N TYR A 146 10.74 4.06 7.73
CA TYR A 146 11.34 4.54 6.47
C TYR A 146 12.80 4.95 6.65
N SER A 147 13.14 5.62 7.76
CA SER A 147 14.52 6.00 8.08
C SER A 147 15.43 4.77 8.16
N ASP A 148 14.98 3.73 8.85
CA ASP A 148 15.69 2.46 8.98
C ASP A 148 15.77 1.70 7.64
N PHE A 149 14.64 1.59 6.93
CA PHE A 149 14.56 0.86 5.66
C PHE A 149 15.49 1.48 4.61
N LEU A 150 15.51 2.81 4.50
CA LEU A 150 16.32 3.53 3.53
C LEU A 150 17.75 3.79 4.01
N ARG A 151 18.15 3.34 5.21
CA ARG A 151 19.51 3.59 5.75
C ARG A 151 20.61 3.04 4.86
N MET A 152 20.42 1.82 4.34
CA MET A 152 21.40 1.16 3.49
C MET A 152 21.10 1.41 2.02
N LYS A 153 22.13 1.80 1.27
CA LYS A 153 22.08 1.97 -0.18
C LYS A 153 22.00 0.58 -0.85
N PRO A 154 21.11 0.37 -1.83
CA PRO A 154 21.08 -0.86 -2.63
C PRO A 154 22.31 -0.96 -3.55
N GLN A 155 22.60 -2.17 -4.02
CA GLN A 155 23.74 -2.44 -4.92
C GLN A 155 23.36 -2.29 -6.40
N GLU A 156 22.13 -2.64 -6.76
CA GLU A 156 21.65 -2.60 -8.14
C GLU A 156 21.48 -1.17 -8.66
N VAL A 157 21.93 -0.91 -9.89
CA VAL A 157 21.99 0.44 -10.47
C VAL A 157 20.61 1.10 -10.57
N ASP A 158 19.60 0.36 -11.05
CA ASP A 158 18.24 0.88 -11.16
C ASP A 158 17.63 1.20 -9.79
N ASP A 159 17.95 0.38 -8.79
CA ASP A 159 17.49 0.59 -7.41
C ASP A 159 18.16 1.79 -6.75
N ILE A 160 19.42 2.07 -7.08
CA ILE A 160 20.12 3.27 -6.57
C ILE A 160 19.35 4.53 -6.96
N LYS A 161 18.84 4.62 -8.19
CA LYS A 161 18.06 5.78 -8.64
C LYS A 161 16.78 5.95 -7.82
N TYR A 162 15.97 4.89 -7.68
CA TYR A 162 14.75 4.95 -6.89
C TYR A 162 15.02 5.20 -5.41
N TRP A 163 16.04 4.57 -4.84
CA TRP A 163 16.47 4.79 -3.46
C TRP A 163 16.88 6.24 -3.22
N MET A 164 17.64 6.86 -4.14
CA MET A 164 17.99 8.28 -4.04
C MET A 164 16.74 9.17 -4.04
N MET A 165 15.79 8.90 -4.94
CA MET A 165 14.53 9.65 -4.99
C MET A 165 13.73 9.47 -3.69
N LEU A 166 13.58 8.24 -3.21
CA LEU A 166 12.90 7.94 -1.94
C LEU A 166 13.57 8.66 -0.77
N LYS A 167 14.91 8.60 -0.67
CA LYS A 167 15.67 9.31 0.35
C LYS A 167 15.47 10.82 0.31
N THR A 168 15.44 11.42 -0.88
CA THR A 168 15.24 12.86 -1.07
C THR A 168 13.83 13.30 -0.63
N TYR A 169 12.80 12.53 -1.01
CA TYR A 169 11.41 12.94 -0.83
C TYR A 169 10.70 12.33 0.39
N VAL A 170 11.36 11.50 1.20
CA VAL A 170 10.73 10.81 2.35
C VAL A 170 10.10 11.77 3.36
N ASN A 171 10.81 12.85 3.70
CA ASN A 171 10.33 13.82 4.67
C ASN A 171 9.11 14.58 4.14
N GLU A 172 9.15 14.98 2.86
CA GLU A 172 8.02 15.64 2.20
C GLU A 172 6.81 14.71 2.10
N PHE A 173 7.03 13.45 1.71
CA PHE A 173 5.97 12.44 1.64
C PHE A 173 5.28 12.25 2.98
N ILE A 174 6.05 12.06 4.06
CA ILE A 174 5.52 11.90 5.42
C ILE A 174 4.79 13.17 5.87
N TRP A 175 5.39 14.34 5.64
CA TRP A 175 4.78 15.63 5.98
C TRP A 175 3.43 15.81 5.30
N ASN A 176 3.35 15.58 3.99
CA ASN A 176 2.11 15.70 3.22
C ASN A 176 1.03 14.74 3.73
N LYS A 177 1.40 13.54 4.21
CA LYS A 177 0.45 12.59 4.81
C LYS A 177 -0.05 13.04 6.19
N LYS A 178 0.82 13.58 7.04
CA LYS A 178 0.44 14.15 8.33
C LYS A 178 -0.47 15.38 8.15
N VAL A 179 -0.11 16.29 7.23
CA VAL A 179 -0.93 17.47 6.88
C VAL A 179 -2.31 17.07 6.38
N TRP A 180 -2.39 16.05 5.51
CA TRP A 180 -3.69 15.56 5.02
C TRP A 180 -4.58 15.04 6.15
N ILE A 181 -4.04 14.33 7.14
CA ILE A 181 -4.79 13.86 8.32
C ILE A 181 -5.31 15.05 9.15
N ILE A 182 -4.47 16.06 9.39
CA ILE A 182 -4.86 17.26 10.15
C ILE A 182 -5.93 18.04 9.38
N ALA A 183 -5.77 18.22 8.08
CA ALA A 183 -6.74 18.90 7.24
C ALA A 183 -8.09 18.18 7.26
N GLU A 184 -8.09 16.85 7.13
CA GLU A 184 -9.30 16.02 7.25
C GLU A 184 -10.02 16.23 8.59
N ASP A 185 -9.28 16.36 9.70
CA ASP A 185 -9.84 16.63 11.03
C ASP A 185 -10.44 18.05 11.14
N LEU A 186 -9.74 19.06 10.62
CA LEU A 186 -10.14 20.47 10.65
C LEU A 186 -11.40 20.75 9.82
N PHE A 187 -11.48 20.21 8.59
CA PHE A 187 -12.64 20.40 7.72
C PHE A 187 -13.95 19.81 8.29
N ARG A 188 -13.87 19.00 9.35
CA ARG A 188 -15.03 18.48 10.09
C ARG A 188 -15.46 19.32 11.28
N SER A 189 -14.62 20.22 11.79
CA SER A 189 -14.84 20.91 13.07
C SER A 189 -15.23 22.41 12.94
N PRO A 190 -16.23 22.85 12.14
CA PRO A 190 -16.73 24.22 12.28
C PRO A 190 -17.27 24.51 13.71
N ALA A 191 -17.64 23.47 14.47
CA ALA A 191 -18.27 23.58 15.79
C ALA A 191 -17.31 23.55 16.99
N ARG A 192 -15.99 23.33 16.81
CA ARG A 192 -15.03 23.41 17.94
C ARG A 192 -14.42 24.80 18.11
N CYS A 193 -14.53 25.67 17.11
CA CYS A 193 -13.99 27.04 17.17
C CYS A 193 -14.89 28.03 17.91
N THR A 194 -16.11 27.62 18.33
CA THR A 194 -17.09 28.49 19.00
C THR A 194 -17.28 28.23 20.50
N ARG A 195 -16.41 27.43 21.12
CA ARG A 195 -16.37 27.28 22.60
C ARG A 195 -15.07 27.84 23.19
N ILE A 196 -14.76 29.08 22.84
CA ILE A 196 -13.94 29.96 23.68
C ILE A 196 -14.62 31.33 23.58
N GLY A 197 -15.43 31.66 24.58
CA GLY A 197 -16.29 32.84 24.63
C GLY A 197 -17.38 32.64 25.66
#